data_AF-A0A431M8H9-F1
#
_entry.id   AF-A0A431M8H9-F1
#
_cell.length_a   1.000
_cell.length_b   1.000
_cell.length_c   1.000
_cell.angle_alpha   90.00
_cell.angle_beta   90.00
_cell.angle_gamma   90.00
#
_symmetry.space_group_name_H-M   'P 1'
#
loop_
_entity.id
_entity.type
_entity.pdbx_description
1 polymer ?
#
loop_
_entity_poly.entity_id
_entity_poly.type
_entity_poly.pdbx_seq_one_letter_code
_entity_poly.pdbx_strand_id
1 'polypeptide(L)'
;MGKPSKQILDFMEKHGVESDEIWEVHGSTWVIKHKALERIAAERGVEWDRPAIIEHDAANKIAVVCVFGKLGDRTEWSIGEAAPQNNKNAYCYAMAEKRGKDRVILKLLNAHGSLYSEDEADDFKEPAKRENPHVTRPSDIMPETEYDKYGQPVDNIPLADQVVASLPKKNSKPIFEDLQKEIWETVTPAALTSWGERNKNRVASLPHDWQEILRGVYREHMDALRNQDEQDNRRLAS
;
A
#
# COMPACT_ATOMS: atom_id res chain seq x y z
N MET A 1 -14.83 -0.29 2.29
CA MET A 1 -15.44 0.30 1.10
C MET A 1 -16.54 1.25 1.55
N GLY A 2 -16.34 2.54 1.33
CA GLY A 2 -17.37 3.56 1.44
C GLY A 2 -18.50 3.30 0.44
N LYS A 3 -19.69 3.83 0.75
CA LYS A 3 -20.83 3.71 -0.16
C LYS A 3 -20.73 4.80 -1.24
N PRO A 4 -20.87 4.50 -2.54
CA PRO A 4 -20.87 5.52 -3.57
C PRO A 4 -21.97 6.55 -3.30
N SER A 5 -21.67 7.82 -3.54
CA SER A 5 -22.66 8.89 -3.41
C SER A 5 -23.79 8.70 -4.43
N LYS A 6 -24.96 9.28 -4.15
CA LYS A 6 -26.11 9.21 -5.07
C LYS A 6 -25.74 9.70 -6.49
N GLN A 7 -24.90 10.73 -6.58
CA GLN A 7 -24.43 11.27 -7.86
C GLN A 7 -23.63 10.25 -8.68
N ILE A 8 -22.79 9.43 -8.02
CA ILE A 8 -22.00 8.39 -8.71
C ILE A 8 -22.91 7.27 -9.19
N LEU A 9 -23.88 6.86 -8.37
CA LEU A 9 -24.87 5.85 -8.77
C LEU A 9 -25.72 6.33 -9.95
N ASP A 10 -26.21 7.57 -9.90
CA ASP A 10 -26.97 8.19 -10.99
C ASP A 10 -26.11 8.29 -12.26
N PHE A 11 -24.80 8.57 -12.13
CA PHE A 11 -23.86 8.59 -13.26
C PHE A 11 -23.69 7.19 -13.87
N MET A 12 -23.48 6.17 -13.04
CA MET A 12 -23.32 4.79 -13.49
C MET A 12 -24.56 4.30 -14.26
N GLU A 13 -25.75 4.56 -13.73
CA GLU A 13 -27.01 4.20 -14.38
C GLU A 13 -27.21 4.95 -15.69
N LYS A 14 -26.98 6.27 -15.70
CA LYS A 14 -27.18 7.13 -16.88
C LYS A 14 -26.21 6.86 -18.03
N HIS A 15 -25.04 6.34 -17.73
CA HIS A 15 -23.95 6.13 -18.69
C HIS A 15 -23.58 4.66 -18.90
N GLY A 16 -24.33 3.74 -18.28
CA GLY A 16 -24.07 2.30 -18.39
C GLY A 16 -22.65 1.96 -17.97
N VAL A 17 -22.19 2.48 -16.83
CA VAL A 17 -20.84 2.21 -16.31
C VAL A 17 -20.90 1.02 -15.39
N GLU A 18 -20.09 0.01 -15.69
CA GLU A 18 -20.04 -1.23 -14.91
C GLU A 18 -19.26 -1.02 -13.60
N SER A 19 -19.54 -1.87 -12.60
CA SER A 19 -18.92 -1.73 -11.27
C SER A 19 -17.42 -2.00 -11.25
N ASP A 20 -16.86 -2.64 -12.28
CA ASP A 20 -15.42 -2.84 -12.43
C ASP A 20 -14.75 -1.66 -13.15
N GLU A 21 -15.51 -0.76 -13.79
CA GLU A 21 -15.01 0.46 -14.44
C GLU A 21 -14.81 1.61 -13.47
N ILE A 22 -15.35 1.53 -12.25
CA ILE A 22 -15.20 2.52 -11.19
C ILE A 22 -14.72 1.86 -9.90
N TRP A 23 -13.76 2.47 -9.20
CA TRP A 23 -13.31 2.02 -7.89
C TRP A 23 -13.13 3.18 -6.91
N GLU A 24 -13.23 2.86 -5.62
CA GLU A 24 -12.94 3.79 -4.53
C GLU A 24 -11.43 3.79 -4.25
N VAL A 25 -10.83 4.98 -4.20
CA VAL A 25 -9.43 5.14 -3.78
C VAL A 25 -9.36 5.48 -2.29
N HIS A 26 -10.11 6.50 -1.85
CA HIS A 26 -10.09 6.97 -0.45
C HIS A 26 -11.46 7.44 0.02
N GLY A 27 -12.21 6.59 0.72
CA GLY A 27 -13.41 6.92 1.51
C GLY A 27 -14.58 7.55 0.74
N SER A 28 -14.37 8.78 0.28
CA SER A 28 -15.28 9.60 -0.54
C SER A 28 -14.79 9.81 -1.97
N THR A 29 -13.57 9.38 -2.31
CA THR A 29 -12.95 9.62 -3.63
C THR A 29 -13.08 8.40 -4.52
N TRP A 30 -13.78 8.58 -5.64
CA TRP A 30 -14.08 7.55 -6.63
C TRP A 30 -13.42 7.86 -7.95
N VAL A 31 -12.93 6.82 -8.60
CA VAL A 31 -12.16 6.90 -9.83
C VAL A 31 -12.80 6.07 -10.91
N ILE A 32 -12.82 6.57 -12.16
CA ILE A 32 -13.31 5.87 -13.34
C ILE A 32 -12.18 5.60 -14.34
N LYS A 33 -12.21 4.41 -14.97
CA LYS A 33 -11.25 4.03 -16.02
C LYS A 33 -11.35 4.99 -17.22
N HIS A 34 -10.19 5.36 -17.78
CA HIS A 34 -10.13 6.16 -19.00
C HIS A 34 -10.92 5.54 -20.16
N LYS A 35 -10.81 4.21 -20.33
CA LYS A 35 -11.55 3.48 -21.38
C LYS A 35 -13.07 3.69 -21.28
N ALA A 36 -13.60 3.77 -20.05
CA ALA A 36 -15.02 4.03 -19.83
C ALA A 36 -15.36 5.48 -20.19
N LEU A 37 -14.54 6.45 -19.82
CA LEU A 37 -14.72 7.86 -20.20
C LEU A 37 -14.73 8.06 -21.72
N GLU A 38 -13.76 7.48 -22.44
CA GLU A 38 -13.72 7.56 -23.91
C GLU A 38 -14.95 6.92 -24.57
N ARG A 39 -15.38 5.76 -24.07
CA ARG A 39 -16.61 5.10 -24.52
C ARG A 39 -17.83 6.02 -24.33
N ILE A 40 -17.98 6.58 -23.14
CA ILE A 40 -19.08 7.51 -22.83
C ILE A 40 -19.01 8.76 -23.70
N ALA A 41 -17.81 9.32 -23.93
CA ALA A 41 -17.62 10.49 -24.78
C ALA A 41 -18.05 10.21 -26.23
N ALA A 42 -17.69 9.05 -26.77
CA ALA A 42 -18.09 8.62 -28.10
C ALA A 42 -19.61 8.41 -28.20
N GLU A 43 -20.22 7.71 -27.23
CA GLU A 43 -21.67 7.48 -27.18
C GLU A 43 -22.47 8.78 -27.05
N ARG A 44 -21.93 9.78 -26.35
CA ARG A 44 -22.54 11.10 -26.16
C ARG A 44 -22.31 12.05 -27.33
N GLY A 45 -21.42 11.72 -28.26
CA GLY A 45 -21.07 12.57 -29.39
C GLY A 45 -20.25 13.79 -28.96
N VAL A 46 -19.27 13.60 -28.07
CA VAL A 46 -18.30 14.66 -27.76
C VAL A 46 -17.45 14.93 -29.00
N GLU A 47 -17.46 16.17 -29.46
CA GLU A 47 -16.62 16.67 -30.54
C GLU A 47 -15.32 17.21 -29.95
N TRP A 48 -14.19 16.86 -30.55
CA TRP A 48 -12.86 17.26 -30.11
C TRP A 48 -12.25 18.27 -31.06
N ASP A 49 -11.78 19.39 -30.52
CA ASP A 49 -10.97 20.34 -31.28
C ASP A 49 -9.48 19.95 -31.22
N ARG A 50 -8.69 20.54 -32.12
CA ARG A 50 -7.25 20.33 -32.15
C ARG A 50 -6.62 20.78 -30.81
N PRO A 51 -5.88 19.93 -30.10
CA PRO A 51 -5.26 20.31 -28.84
C PRO A 51 -4.18 21.37 -29.05
N ALA A 52 -4.04 22.27 -28.08
CA ALA A 52 -2.97 23.25 -28.05
C ALA A 52 -1.83 22.72 -27.17
N ILE A 53 -0.62 22.62 -27.73
CA ILE A 53 0.57 22.27 -26.96
C ILE A 53 1.05 23.54 -26.26
N ILE A 54 1.03 23.54 -24.92
CA ILE A 54 1.43 24.69 -24.09
C ILE A 54 2.94 24.62 -23.81
N GLU A 55 3.42 23.47 -23.37
CA GLU A 55 4.81 23.23 -23.01
C GLU A 55 5.20 21.83 -23.45
N HIS A 56 6.41 21.67 -23.99
CA HIS A 56 6.89 20.36 -24.37
C HIS A 56 8.41 20.26 -24.36
N ASP A 57 8.91 19.22 -23.70
CA ASP A 57 10.31 18.84 -23.71
C ASP A 57 10.41 17.33 -23.77
N ALA A 58 10.69 16.80 -24.96
CA ALA A 58 10.84 15.37 -25.17
C ALA A 58 12.07 14.80 -24.43
N ALA A 59 13.14 15.58 -24.28
CA ALA A 59 14.36 15.14 -23.61
C ALA A 59 14.12 14.97 -22.11
N ASN A 60 13.41 15.91 -21.49
CA ASN A 60 13.05 15.88 -20.08
C ASN A 60 11.72 15.18 -19.79
N LYS A 61 11.05 14.63 -20.81
CA LYS A 61 9.74 13.93 -20.73
C LYS A 61 8.63 14.80 -20.13
N ILE A 62 8.59 16.07 -20.52
CA ILE A 62 7.58 17.05 -20.10
C ILE A 62 6.62 17.29 -21.27
N ALA A 63 5.33 17.22 -21.01
CA ALA A 63 4.28 17.59 -21.96
C ALA A 63 3.10 18.22 -21.21
N VAL A 64 2.66 19.38 -21.68
CA VAL A 64 1.46 20.06 -21.19
C VAL A 64 0.61 20.43 -22.41
N VAL A 65 -0.60 19.88 -22.46
CA VAL A 65 -1.53 20.11 -23.57
C VAL A 65 -2.86 20.64 -23.03
N CYS A 66 -3.45 21.61 -23.74
CA CYS A 66 -4.81 22.05 -23.53
C CYS A 66 -5.73 21.30 -24.50
N VAL A 67 -6.70 20.58 -23.96
CA VAL A 67 -7.71 19.84 -24.70
C VAL A 67 -9.03 20.60 -24.63
N PHE A 68 -9.70 20.69 -25.77
CA PHE A 68 -10.99 21.36 -25.94
C PHE A 68 -11.99 20.33 -26.43
N GLY A 69 -13.18 20.31 -25.82
CA GLY A 69 -14.25 19.40 -26.19
C GLY A 69 -15.60 20.08 -26.14
N LYS A 70 -16.51 19.64 -27.01
CA LYS A 70 -17.85 20.18 -27.16
C LYS A 70 -18.88 19.06 -27.07
N LEU A 71 -19.98 19.33 -26.37
CA LEU A 71 -21.12 18.44 -26.26
C LEU A 71 -22.40 19.25 -26.43
N GLY A 72 -23.00 19.20 -27.62
CA GLY A 72 -24.13 20.06 -27.98
C GLY A 72 -23.73 21.54 -27.89
N ASP A 73 -24.42 22.32 -27.06
CA ASP A 73 -24.13 23.74 -26.85
C ASP A 73 -23.04 24.01 -25.80
N ARG A 74 -22.60 22.97 -25.08
CA ARG A 74 -21.55 23.12 -24.05
C ARG A 74 -20.18 22.95 -24.66
N THR A 75 -19.29 23.86 -24.33
CA THR A 75 -17.87 23.78 -24.69
C THR A 75 -17.06 23.88 -23.42
N GLU A 76 -16.13 22.95 -23.22
CA GLU A 76 -15.27 22.89 -22.05
C GLU A 76 -13.84 22.66 -22.49
N TRP A 77 -12.90 23.06 -21.64
CA TRP A 77 -11.48 22.83 -21.87
C TRP A 77 -10.78 22.43 -20.58
N SER A 78 -9.67 21.72 -20.72
CA SER A 78 -8.82 21.36 -19.60
C SER A 78 -7.39 21.17 -20.04
N ILE A 79 -6.48 21.38 -19.10
CA ILE A 79 -5.07 21.06 -19.26
C ILE A 79 -4.87 19.61 -18.83
N GLY A 80 -4.05 18.90 -19.58
CA GLY A 80 -3.44 17.66 -19.18
C GLY A 80 -1.92 17.80 -19.17
N GLU A 81 -1.31 17.44 -18.05
CA GLU A 81 0.11 17.58 -17.80
C GLU A 81 0.75 16.24 -17.46
N ALA A 82 1.93 16.00 -18.05
CA ALA A 82 2.76 14.85 -17.76
C ALA A 82 4.21 15.30 -17.65
N ALA A 83 4.80 15.05 -16.50
CA ALA A 83 6.20 15.31 -16.20
C ALA A 83 6.75 14.16 -15.33
N PRO A 84 8.07 13.97 -15.23
CA PRO A 84 8.65 12.89 -14.42
C PRO A 84 8.18 12.85 -12.96
N GLN A 85 7.72 13.99 -12.43
CA GLN A 85 7.20 14.12 -11.07
C GLN A 85 5.81 13.47 -10.89
N ASN A 86 4.96 13.45 -11.92
CA ASN A 86 3.57 13.00 -11.84
C ASN A 86 3.23 11.88 -12.85
N ASN A 87 4.18 11.44 -13.67
CA ASN A 87 3.99 10.39 -14.66
C ASN A 87 5.24 9.49 -14.70
N LYS A 88 5.04 8.20 -14.40
CA LYS A 88 6.10 7.18 -14.46
C LYS A 88 6.24 6.54 -15.85
N ASN A 89 5.30 6.79 -16.76
CA ASN A 89 5.29 6.19 -18.09
C ASN A 89 6.22 6.93 -19.05
N ALA A 90 6.83 6.20 -19.98
CA ALA A 90 7.79 6.76 -20.94
C ALA A 90 7.16 7.71 -21.99
N TYR A 91 5.84 7.67 -22.17
CA TYR A 91 5.09 8.40 -23.18
C TYR A 91 4.36 9.63 -22.60
N CYS A 92 5.11 10.70 -22.30
CA CYS A 92 4.55 11.92 -21.68
C CYS A 92 3.44 12.59 -22.52
N TYR A 93 3.58 12.65 -23.84
CA TYR A 93 2.60 13.29 -24.72
C TYR A 93 1.23 12.59 -24.70
N ALA A 94 1.21 11.27 -24.86
CA ALA A 94 -0.03 10.51 -24.83
C ALA A 94 -0.69 10.58 -23.45
N MET A 95 0.11 10.61 -22.38
CA MET A 95 -0.41 10.76 -21.01
C MET A 95 -1.04 12.14 -20.78
N ALA A 96 -0.38 13.20 -21.24
CA ALA A 96 -0.90 14.56 -21.15
C ALA A 96 -2.21 14.69 -21.93
N GLU A 97 -2.29 14.13 -23.14
CA GLU A 97 -3.54 14.11 -23.92
C GLU A 97 -4.66 13.36 -23.21
N LYS A 98 -4.37 12.15 -22.71
CA LYS A 98 -5.31 11.28 -21.98
C LYS A 98 -5.92 12.01 -20.78
N ARG A 99 -5.07 12.60 -19.92
CA ARG A 99 -5.47 13.42 -18.76
C ARG A 99 -6.33 14.61 -19.14
N GLY A 100 -5.94 15.31 -20.21
CA GLY A 100 -6.69 16.45 -20.73
C GLY A 100 -8.09 16.06 -21.18
N LYS A 101 -8.21 14.98 -21.97
CA LYS A 101 -9.49 14.43 -22.45
C LYS A 101 -10.38 14.00 -21.30
N ASP A 102 -9.86 13.21 -20.37
CA ASP A 102 -10.63 12.70 -19.23
C ASP A 102 -11.26 13.83 -18.41
N ARG A 103 -10.48 14.88 -18.11
CA ARG A 103 -10.96 16.05 -17.38
C ARG A 103 -12.04 16.80 -18.17
N VAL A 104 -11.88 16.95 -19.49
CA VAL A 104 -12.90 17.58 -20.34
C VAL A 104 -14.19 16.77 -20.34
N ILE A 105 -14.13 15.44 -20.44
CA ILE A 105 -15.30 14.56 -20.40
C ILE A 105 -16.03 14.73 -19.06
N LEU A 106 -15.30 14.66 -17.94
CA LEU A 106 -15.90 14.82 -16.61
C LEU A 106 -16.56 16.20 -16.42
N LYS A 107 -15.98 17.27 -16.96
CA LYS A 107 -16.58 18.62 -16.96
C LYS A 107 -17.85 18.68 -17.81
N LEU A 108 -17.80 18.20 -19.06
CA LEU A 108 -18.95 18.20 -19.96
C LEU A 108 -20.15 17.42 -19.38
N LEU A 109 -19.87 16.34 -18.65
CA LEU A 109 -20.87 15.49 -18.01
C LEU A 109 -21.33 15.99 -16.63
N ASN A 110 -20.84 17.14 -16.13
CA ASN A 110 -21.08 17.65 -14.77
C ASN A 110 -20.73 16.65 -13.65
N ALA A 111 -19.77 15.76 -13.91
CA ALA A 111 -19.27 14.79 -12.92
C ALA A 111 -17.99 15.27 -12.21
N HIS A 112 -17.42 16.39 -12.66
CA HIS A 112 -16.20 16.97 -12.12
C HIS A 112 -16.32 17.31 -10.62
N GLY A 113 -15.44 16.73 -9.80
CA GLY A 113 -15.41 16.90 -8.34
C GLY A 113 -16.03 15.74 -7.55
N SER A 114 -16.92 14.96 -8.17
CA SER A 114 -17.50 13.73 -7.58
C SER A 114 -16.87 12.45 -8.13
N LEU A 115 -16.38 12.49 -9.38
CA LEU A 115 -15.62 11.43 -10.03
C LEU A 115 -14.30 11.98 -10.54
N TYR A 116 -13.24 11.21 -10.32
CA TYR A 116 -11.89 11.49 -10.82
C TYR A 116 -11.52 10.46 -11.90
N SER A 117 -10.63 10.85 -12.80
CA SER A 117 -10.13 9.91 -13.81
C SER A 117 -9.05 8.98 -13.25
N GLU A 118 -8.87 7.81 -13.87
CA GLU A 118 -7.78 6.87 -13.54
C GLU A 118 -6.41 7.55 -13.49
N ASP A 119 -6.16 8.50 -14.38
CA ASP A 119 -4.86 9.17 -14.43
C ASP A 119 -4.67 10.21 -13.33
N GLU A 120 -5.75 10.72 -12.75
CA GLU A 120 -5.71 11.55 -11.54
C GLU A 120 -5.60 10.69 -10.27
N ALA A 121 -6.05 9.43 -10.33
CA ALA A 121 -5.89 8.46 -9.24
C ALA A 121 -4.43 8.26 -8.83
N ASP A 122 -3.49 8.38 -9.77
CA ASP A 122 -2.07 8.27 -9.50
C ASP A 122 -1.54 9.41 -8.60
N ASP A 123 -2.15 10.61 -8.66
CA ASP A 123 -1.84 11.71 -7.74
C ASP A 123 -2.48 11.50 -6.35
N PHE A 124 -3.56 10.72 -6.28
CA PHE A 124 -4.23 10.33 -5.04
C PHE A 124 -3.66 9.09 -4.37
N LYS A 125 -2.84 8.29 -5.07
CA LYS A 125 -2.04 7.25 -4.42
C LYS A 125 -1.20 7.97 -3.37
N GLU A 126 -1.46 7.67 -2.09
CA GLU A 126 -0.67 8.22 -1.00
C GLU A 126 0.81 8.10 -1.41
N PRO A 127 1.62 9.17 -1.32
CA PRO A 127 3.06 8.97 -1.34
C PRO A 127 3.29 7.94 -0.26
N ALA A 128 3.80 6.75 -0.63
CA ALA A 128 4.08 5.66 0.30
C ALA A 128 4.59 6.30 1.58
N LYS A 129 3.78 6.20 2.67
CA LYS A 129 3.90 7.01 3.90
C LYS A 129 5.33 7.48 4.02
N ARG A 130 5.60 8.79 3.83
CA ARG A 130 6.97 9.32 3.94
C ARG A 130 7.54 8.76 5.23
N GLU A 131 8.44 7.78 5.09
CA GLU A 131 9.02 7.09 6.22
C GLU A 131 9.83 8.16 6.94
N ASN A 132 9.43 8.53 8.16
CA ASN A 132 10.19 9.50 8.92
C ASN A 132 11.60 8.93 9.10
N PRO A 133 12.66 9.54 8.52
CA PRO A 133 14.02 9.00 8.53
C PRO A 133 14.67 9.04 9.93
N HIS A 134 13.90 9.39 10.96
CA HIS A 134 14.30 9.53 12.35
C HIS A 134 13.58 8.54 13.28
N VAL A 135 12.82 7.58 12.74
CA VAL A 135 12.26 6.48 13.53
C VAL A 135 13.07 5.24 13.22
N THR A 136 13.95 4.83 14.13
CA THR A 136 14.61 3.52 14.08
C THR A 136 13.54 2.45 14.19
N ARG A 137 13.33 1.68 13.12
CA ARG A 137 12.41 0.54 13.15
C ARG A 137 13.09 -0.61 13.86
N PRO A 138 12.33 -1.50 14.52
CA PRO A 138 12.90 -2.76 15.01
C PRO A 138 13.64 -3.54 13.92
N SER A 139 13.15 -3.51 12.68
CA SER A 139 13.80 -4.13 11.51
C SER A 139 15.16 -3.51 11.13
N ASP A 140 15.47 -2.27 11.55
CA ASP A 140 16.74 -1.62 11.24
C ASP A 140 17.85 -1.99 12.26
N ILE A 141 17.48 -2.61 13.38
CA ILE A 141 18.39 -2.95 14.50
C ILE A 141 18.45 -4.47 14.73
N MET A 142 17.33 -5.18 14.51
CA MET A 142 17.24 -6.62 14.73
C MET A 142 17.70 -7.39 13.48
N PRO A 143 18.41 -8.53 13.65
CA PRO A 143 18.81 -9.37 12.52
C PRO A 143 17.57 -9.94 11.82
N GLU A 144 17.64 -10.08 10.48
CA GLU A 144 16.55 -10.68 9.69
C GLU A 144 16.26 -12.12 10.16
N THR A 145 14.96 -12.44 10.24
CA THR A 145 14.52 -13.81 10.53
C THR A 145 14.77 -14.69 9.29
N GLU A 146 15.56 -15.75 9.46
CA GLU A 146 15.77 -16.73 8.39
C GLU A 146 14.61 -17.73 8.36
N TYR A 147 14.19 -18.15 7.17
CA TYR A 147 13.08 -19.09 6.97
C TYR A 147 13.54 -20.35 6.25
N ASP A 148 12.99 -21.50 6.65
CA ASP A 148 13.25 -22.79 6.01
C ASP A 148 12.44 -22.98 4.72
N LYS A 149 12.65 -24.11 4.04
CA LYS A 149 11.97 -24.49 2.78
C LYS A 149 10.44 -24.60 2.93
N TYR A 150 9.93 -24.66 4.15
CA TYR A 150 8.50 -24.77 4.48
C TYR A 150 7.93 -23.44 5.00
N GLY A 151 8.70 -22.34 4.97
CA GLY A 151 8.29 -21.03 5.41
C GLY A 151 8.24 -20.87 6.93
N GLN A 152 8.86 -21.79 7.69
CA GLN A 152 8.99 -21.68 9.14
C GLN A 152 10.28 -20.93 9.50
N PRO A 153 10.23 -20.03 10.49
CA PRO A 153 11.42 -19.39 11.03
C PRO A 153 12.45 -20.40 11.56
N VAL A 154 13.68 -20.35 11.06
CA VAL A 154 14.80 -21.19 11.51
C VAL A 154 15.34 -20.65 12.84
N ASP A 155 15.45 -21.53 13.84
CA ASP A 155 15.93 -21.19 15.19
C ASP A 155 15.19 -19.99 15.83
N ASN A 156 13.88 -19.89 15.59
CA ASN A 156 13.06 -18.77 16.06
C ASN A 156 11.65 -19.24 16.47
N ILE A 157 10.82 -18.33 16.98
CA ILE A 157 9.44 -18.61 17.41
C ILE A 157 8.62 -19.12 16.21
N PRO A 158 7.98 -20.30 16.27
CA PRO A 158 7.17 -20.80 15.16
C PRO A 158 6.03 -19.85 14.77
N LEU A 159 5.55 -19.96 13.52
CA LEU A 159 4.32 -19.26 13.11
C LEU A 159 3.10 -19.88 13.81
N ALA A 160 2.08 -19.07 14.09
CA ALA A 160 0.85 -19.57 14.68
C ALA A 160 0.10 -20.52 13.76
N ASP A 161 -0.59 -21.50 14.34
CA ASP A 161 -1.37 -22.49 13.60
C ASP A 161 -2.64 -21.88 12.98
N GLN A 162 -3.07 -20.71 13.46
CA GLN A 162 -4.26 -20.00 13.00
C GLN A 162 -3.97 -18.50 12.83
N VAL A 163 -4.62 -17.87 11.85
CA VAL A 163 -4.56 -16.42 11.64
C VAL A 163 -5.36 -15.72 12.73
N VAL A 164 -4.65 -15.21 13.75
CA VAL A 164 -5.27 -14.45 14.85
C VAL A 164 -5.27 -12.95 14.48
N ALA A 165 -6.40 -12.28 14.68
CA ALA A 165 -6.47 -10.83 14.51
C ALA A 165 -5.61 -10.11 15.55
N SER A 166 -4.77 -9.18 15.10
CA SER A 166 -3.87 -8.43 15.97
C SER A 166 -4.63 -7.54 16.96
N LEU A 167 -4.23 -7.59 18.23
CA LEU A 167 -4.83 -6.78 19.29
C LEU A 167 -4.35 -5.31 19.22
N PRO A 168 -5.15 -4.35 19.71
CA PRO A 168 -4.70 -2.97 19.84
C PRO A 168 -3.49 -2.84 20.77
N LYS A 169 -2.52 -1.97 20.44
CA LYS A 169 -1.25 -1.78 21.18
C LYS A 169 -1.42 -1.62 22.70
N LYS A 170 -2.50 -0.98 23.16
CA LYS A 170 -2.82 -0.81 24.58
C LYS A 170 -3.03 -2.16 25.30
N ASN A 171 -3.67 -3.12 24.65
CA ASN A 171 -3.98 -4.44 25.20
C ASN A 171 -2.83 -5.43 24.97
N SER A 172 -2.03 -5.20 23.92
CA SER A 172 -0.86 -6.02 23.61
C SER A 172 0.29 -5.80 24.60
N LYS A 173 0.43 -4.59 25.17
CA LYS A 173 1.59 -4.21 26.01
C LYS A 173 1.85 -5.15 27.19
N PRO A 174 0.85 -5.47 28.05
CA PRO A 174 1.05 -6.41 29.15
C PRO A 174 1.44 -7.81 28.64
N ILE A 175 0.82 -8.28 27.54
CA ILE A 175 1.12 -9.59 26.95
C ILE A 175 2.58 -9.65 26.46
N PHE A 176 3.06 -8.58 25.83
CA PHE A 176 4.44 -8.48 25.36
C PHE A 176 5.45 -8.51 26.52
N GLU A 177 5.22 -7.75 27.58
CA GLU A 177 6.10 -7.71 28.75
C GLU A 177 6.15 -9.06 29.47
N ASP A 178 5.02 -9.76 29.56
CA ASP A 178 4.95 -11.10 30.15
C ASP A 178 5.72 -12.12 29.29
N LEU A 179 5.49 -12.13 27.97
CA LEU A 179 6.21 -13.01 27.05
C LEU A 179 7.73 -12.76 27.08
N GLN A 180 8.15 -11.49 27.17
CA GLN A 180 9.57 -11.16 27.27
C GLN A 180 10.19 -11.72 28.55
N LYS A 181 9.52 -11.59 29.70
CA LYS A 181 10.00 -12.18 30.96
C LYS A 181 10.07 -13.69 30.88
N GLU A 182 9.04 -14.34 30.34
CA GLU A 182 9.01 -15.79 30.19
C GLU A 182 10.17 -16.31 29.33
N ILE A 183 10.60 -15.57 28.28
CA ILE A 183 11.79 -15.92 27.50
C ILE A 183 13.04 -15.92 28.39
N TRP A 184 13.28 -14.83 29.13
CA TRP A 184 14.47 -14.69 30.00
C TRP A 184 14.48 -15.66 31.19
N GLU A 185 13.33 -16.16 31.61
CA GLU A 185 13.22 -17.19 32.66
C GLU A 185 13.62 -18.59 32.16
N THR A 186 13.72 -18.81 30.85
CA THR A 186 14.18 -20.10 30.31
C THR A 186 15.69 -20.27 30.48
N VAL A 187 16.09 -21.42 31.02
CA VAL A 187 17.50 -21.72 31.37
C VAL A 187 18.17 -22.66 30.38
N THR A 188 17.41 -23.38 29.54
CA THR A 188 17.98 -24.35 28.59
C THR A 188 17.45 -24.15 27.17
N PRO A 189 18.27 -24.40 26.12
CA PRO A 189 17.84 -24.25 24.73
C PRO A 189 16.58 -25.07 24.39
N ALA A 190 16.48 -26.29 24.91
CA ALA A 190 15.30 -27.15 24.70
C ALA A 190 14.02 -26.62 25.38
N ALA A 191 14.15 -25.98 26.54
CA ALA A 191 13.03 -25.34 27.22
C ALA A 191 12.55 -24.10 26.45
N LEU A 192 13.47 -23.35 25.84
CA LEU A 192 13.16 -22.19 25.01
C LEU A 192 12.41 -22.58 23.72
N THR A 193 12.82 -23.65 23.04
CA THR A 193 12.08 -24.20 21.89
C THR A 193 10.67 -24.65 22.28
N SER A 194 10.53 -25.33 23.43
CA SER A 194 9.22 -25.75 23.95
C SER A 194 8.35 -24.56 24.39
N TRP A 195 8.96 -23.45 24.79
CA TRP A 195 8.27 -22.20 25.07
C TRP A 195 7.74 -21.57 23.77
N GLY A 196 8.53 -21.56 22.70
CA GLY A 196 8.13 -21.03 21.38
C GLY A 196 6.89 -21.73 20.84
N GLU A 197 6.85 -23.07 20.87
CA GLU A 197 5.70 -23.85 20.42
C GLU A 197 4.41 -23.60 21.23
N ARG A 198 4.54 -23.41 22.55
CA ARG A 198 3.37 -23.15 23.43
C ARG A 198 2.83 -21.73 23.25
N ASN A 199 3.71 -20.78 22.95
CA ASN A 199 3.37 -19.36 22.94
C ASN A 199 3.21 -18.76 21.54
N LYS A 200 3.41 -19.53 20.46
CA LYS A 200 3.23 -19.08 19.07
C LYS A 200 1.91 -18.35 18.80
N ASN A 201 0.80 -18.83 19.36
CA ASN A 201 -0.51 -18.20 19.21
C ASN A 201 -0.65 -16.89 20.03
N ARG A 202 -0.01 -16.81 21.20
CA ARG A 202 0.06 -15.58 22.02
C ARG A 202 0.89 -14.51 21.30
N VAL A 203 2.03 -14.90 20.72
CA VAL A 203 2.88 -14.01 19.93
C VAL A 203 2.13 -13.50 18.69
N ALA A 204 1.42 -14.37 17.96
CA ALA A 204 0.66 -13.97 16.78
C ALA A 204 -0.48 -12.96 17.06
N SER A 205 -0.98 -12.90 18.31
CA SER A 205 -1.96 -11.89 18.71
C SER A 205 -1.40 -10.47 18.83
N LEU A 206 -0.07 -10.31 18.82
CA LEU A 206 0.60 -9.02 18.94
C LEU A 206 0.68 -8.28 17.59
N PRO A 207 0.92 -6.96 17.59
CA PRO A 207 1.27 -6.21 16.37
C PRO A 207 2.53 -6.76 15.72
N HIS A 208 2.61 -6.72 14.38
CA HIS A 208 3.75 -7.26 13.62
C HIS A 208 5.11 -6.75 14.11
N ASP A 209 5.25 -5.44 14.32
CA ASP A 209 6.48 -4.83 14.85
C ASP A 209 6.97 -5.46 16.16
N TRP A 210 6.03 -5.92 17.01
CA TRP A 210 6.35 -6.52 18.32
C TRP A 210 6.61 -8.01 18.23
N GLN A 211 6.03 -8.68 17.23
CA GLN A 211 6.40 -10.04 16.90
C GLN A 211 7.87 -10.08 16.48
N GLU A 212 8.30 -9.15 15.61
CA GLU A 212 9.71 -9.04 15.18
C GLU A 212 10.64 -8.76 16.36
N ILE A 213 10.26 -7.90 17.30
CA ILE A 213 11.06 -7.65 18.51
C ILE A 213 11.19 -8.94 19.35
N LEU A 214 10.11 -9.67 19.60
CA LEU A 214 10.17 -10.92 20.37
C LEU A 214 10.99 -12.00 19.67
N ARG A 215 10.92 -12.06 18.33
CA ARG A 215 11.74 -12.95 17.51
C ARG A 215 13.23 -12.63 17.64
N GLY A 216 13.59 -11.35 17.69
CA GLY A 216 14.95 -10.89 17.97
C GLY A 216 15.42 -11.31 19.36
N VAL A 217 14.64 -10.98 20.40
CA VAL A 217 14.93 -11.33 21.80
C VAL A 217 15.07 -12.85 21.99
N TYR A 218 14.20 -13.63 21.36
CA TYR A 218 14.26 -15.09 21.40
C TYR A 218 15.58 -15.62 20.82
N ARG A 219 16.00 -15.10 19.66
CA ARG A 219 17.26 -15.52 19.00
C ARG A 219 18.47 -15.14 19.85
N GLU A 220 18.52 -13.91 20.36
CA GLU A 220 19.60 -13.45 21.25
C GLU A 220 19.71 -14.33 22.50
N HIS A 221 18.59 -14.67 23.13
CA HIS A 221 18.59 -15.54 24.31
C HIS A 221 19.00 -16.98 23.97
N MET A 222 18.56 -17.50 22.82
CA MET A 222 18.98 -18.83 22.33
C MET A 222 20.50 -18.91 22.10
N ASP A 223 21.08 -17.88 21.51
CA ASP A 223 22.54 -17.79 21.30
C ASP A 223 23.29 -17.64 22.63
N ALA A 224 22.75 -16.87 23.59
CA ALA A 224 23.33 -16.74 24.92
C ALA A 224 23.36 -18.10 25.66
N LEU A 225 22.26 -18.86 25.62
CA LEU A 225 22.19 -20.19 26.23
C LEU A 225 23.16 -21.18 25.57
N ARG A 226 23.26 -21.18 24.23
CA ARG A 226 24.23 -22.01 23.50
C ARG A 226 25.68 -21.69 23.88
N ASN A 227 26.02 -20.40 23.96
CA ASN A 227 27.36 -19.95 24.37
C ASN A 227 27.69 -20.33 25.82
N GLN A 228 26.70 -20.29 26.72
CA GLN A 228 26.88 -20.71 28.11
C GLN A 228 27.13 -22.22 28.22
N ASP A 229 26.33 -23.03 27.52
CA ASP A 229 26.51 -24.50 27.46
C ASP A 229 27.90 -24.88 26.92
N GLU A 230 28.40 -24.19 25.88
CA GLU A 230 29.75 -24.41 25.35
C GLU A 230 30.87 -24.03 26.33
N GLN A 231 30.72 -22.91 27.04
CA GLN A 231 31.70 -22.47 28.04
C GLN A 231 31.76 -23.43 29.24
N ASP A 232 30.62 -23.92 29.70
CA ASP A 232 30.54 -24.87 30.81
C ASP A 232 31.10 -26.24 30.41
N ASN A 233 30.83 -26.72 29.19
CA ASN A 233 31.47 -27.93 28.65
C ASN A 233 32.99 -27.79 28.56
N ARG A 234 33.49 -26.63 28.15
CA ARG A 234 34.94 -26.37 28.05
C ARG A 234 35.63 -26.33 29.42
N ARG A 235 34.94 -25.86 30.46
CA ARG A 235 35.43 -25.85 31.85
C ARG A 235 35.43 -27.23 32.49
N LEU A 236 34.48 -28.10 32.11
CA LEU A 236 34.41 -29.48 32.60
C LEU A 236 35.42 -30.43 31.90
N ALA A 237 35.90 -30.04 30.72
CA ALA A 237 36.90 -30.79 29.95
C ALA A 237 38.37 -30.40 30.24
N SER A 238 38.61 -29.39 31.09
CA SER A 238 39.94 -28.93 31.55
C SER A 238 40.22 -29.36 32.99
#